data_AF-A0A4P7DWL3-F1
#
_entry.id   AF-A0A4P7DWL3-F1
#
_cell.length_a   1.000
_cell.length_b   1.000
_cell.length_c   1.000
_cell.angle_alpha   90.00
_cell.angle_beta   90.00
_cell.angle_gamma   90.00
#
_symmetry.space_group_name_H-M   'P 1'
#
loop_
_entity.id
_entity.type
_entity.pdbx_description
1 polymer ?
#
loop_
_entity_poly.entity_id
_entity_poly.type
_entity_poly.pdbx_seq_one_letter_code
_entity_poly.pdbx_strand_id
1 'polypeptide(L)'
;MNILLTPLQLQTLLSYAAEMGAKLALSKTGHIRPYLKKSEAFKRYGRKNVEHWIALGIVTPRKDGDHSAAWRIDRMEIEAVSKSREAMRYL
;
A
#
# COMPACT_ATOMS: atom_id res chain seq x y z
N MET A 1 8.36 11.50 21.41
CA MET A 1 8.63 12.35 20.23
C MET A 1 7.40 13.20 19.99
N ASN A 2 7.45 14.51 20.27
CA ASN A 2 6.35 15.40 19.92
C ASN A 2 6.51 15.83 18.48
N ILE A 3 5.52 15.52 17.64
CA ILE A 3 5.47 15.95 16.25
C ILE A 3 4.51 17.15 16.19
N LEU A 4 5.04 18.33 15.86
CA LEU A 4 4.20 19.50 15.58
C LEU A 4 3.86 19.49 14.09
N LEU A 5 2.58 19.36 13.78
CA LEU A 5 2.08 19.34 12.41
C LEU A 5 1.43 20.68 12.09
N THR A 6 1.74 21.24 10.92
CA THR A 6 0.95 22.31 10.32
C THR A 6 -0.47 21.82 10.02
N PRO A 7 -1.47 22.72 9.93
CA PRO A 7 -2.84 22.34 9.55
C PRO A 7 -2.90 21.55 8.24
N LEU A 8 -2.08 21.90 7.25
CA LEU A 8 -2.03 21.21 5.95
C LEU A 8 -1.47 19.78 6.07
N GLN A 9 -0.39 19.60 6.84
CA GLN A 9 0.17 18.27 7.11
C GLN A 9 -0.86 17.38 7.83
N LEU A 10 -1.54 17.91 8.85
CA LEU A 10 -2.58 17.19 9.58
C LEU A 10 -3.74 16.80 8.66
N GLN A 11 -4.25 17.74 7.85
CA GLN A 11 -5.31 17.48 6.88
C GLN A 11 -4.93 16.38 5.88
N THR A 12 -3.69 16.41 5.39
CA THR A 12 -3.17 15.42 4.44
C THR A 12 -3.12 14.03 5.07
N LEU A 13 -2.57 13.92 6.28
CA LEU A 13 -2.48 12.65 7.01
C LEU A 13 -3.87 12.08 7.32
N LEU A 14 -4.82 12.91 7.75
CA LEU A 14 -6.20 12.48 8.00
C LEU A 14 -6.89 12.01 6.72
N SER A 15 -6.63 12.67 5.59
CA SER A 15 -7.17 12.26 4.29
C SER A 15 -6.64 10.89 3.86
N TYR A 16 -5.33 10.63 4.04
CA TYR A 16 -4.74 9.32 3.77
C TYR A 16 -5.28 8.25 4.70
N ALA A 17 -5.44 8.54 6.00
CA ALA A 17 -6.02 7.61 6.96
C ALA A 17 -7.46 7.24 6.60
N ALA A 18 -8.28 8.23 6.20
CA ALA A 18 -9.66 8.00 5.76
C ALA A 18 -9.72 7.14 4.49
N GLU A 19 -8.90 7.45 3.48
CA GLU A 19 -8.82 6.66 2.23
C GLU A 19 -8.41 5.21 2.51
N MET A 20 -7.40 5.01 3.37
CA MET A 20 -6.95 3.68 3.77
C MET A 20 -8.02 2.92 4.56
N GLY A 21 -8.71 3.59 5.48
CA GLY A 21 -9.81 3.02 6.24
C GLY A 21 -10.96 2.55 5.35
N ALA A 22 -11.34 3.37 4.36
CA ALA A 22 -12.35 3.02 3.37
C ALA A 22 -11.95 1.80 2.53
N LYS A 23 -10.70 1.77 2.02
CA LYS A 23 -10.18 0.61 1.27
C LYS A 23 -10.15 -0.66 2.12
N LEU A 24 -9.75 -0.55 3.38
CA LEU A 24 -9.74 -1.69 4.32
C LEU A 24 -11.15 -2.23 4.53
N ALA A 25 -12.13 -1.35 4.76
CA ALA A 25 -13.53 -1.73 4.93
C ALA A 25 -14.06 -2.44 3.67
N LEU A 26 -13.89 -1.84 2.49
CA LEU A 26 -14.31 -2.42 1.21
C LEU A 26 -13.65 -3.78 0.92
N SER A 27 -12.39 -3.93 1.33
CA SER A 27 -11.65 -5.20 1.20
C SER A 27 -12.26 -6.28 2.09
N LYS A 28 -12.52 -5.94 3.36
CA LYS A 28 -13.10 -6.86 4.35
C LYS A 28 -14.54 -7.25 4.02
N THR A 29 -15.32 -6.36 3.41
CA THR A 29 -16.69 -6.64 2.96
C THR A 29 -16.74 -7.25 1.56
N GLY A 30 -15.60 -7.60 0.95
CA GLY A 30 -15.53 -8.30 -0.33
C GLY A 30 -15.84 -7.45 -1.56
N HIS A 31 -15.98 -6.13 -1.42
CA HIS A 31 -16.27 -5.21 -2.52
C HIS A 31 -15.03 -4.95 -3.39
N ILE A 32 -13.83 -5.06 -2.80
CA ILE A 32 -12.56 -5.07 -3.53
C ILE A 32 -11.71 -6.26 -3.09
N ARG A 33 -10.84 -6.74 -3.99
CA ARG A 33 -9.95 -7.86 -3.65
C ARG A 33 -8.93 -7.42 -2.58
N PRO A 34 -8.66 -8.27 -1.57
CA PRO A 34 -7.67 -7.97 -0.52
C PRO A 34 -6.22 -8.02 -1.02
N TYR A 35 -6.02 -8.42 -2.27
CA TYR A 35 -4.72 -8.49 -2.92
C TYR A 35 -4.70 -7.80 -4.27
N LEU A 36 -3.50 -7.44 -4.71
CA LEU A 36 -3.18 -7.01 -6.06
C LEU A 36 -2.45 -8.13 -6.80
N LYS A 37 -2.75 -8.25 -8.10
CA LYS A 37 -1.91 -9.02 -9.02
C LYS A 37 -0.62 -8.27 -9.28
N LYS A 38 0.47 -8.97 -9.59
CA LYS A 38 1.78 -8.38 -9.96
C LYS A 38 1.68 -7.23 -10.97
N SER A 39 0.98 -7.45 -12.09
CA SER A 39 0.82 -6.43 -13.14
C SER A 39 0.04 -5.20 -12.66
N GLU A 40 -0.95 -5.40 -11.80
CA GLU A 40 -1.73 -4.32 -11.19
C GLU A 40 -0.88 -3.50 -10.22
N ALA A 41 -0.10 -4.15 -9.36
CA ALA A 41 0.83 -3.47 -8.46
C ALA A 41 1.89 -2.68 -9.25
N PHE A 42 2.47 -3.28 -10.29
CA PHE A 42 3.47 -2.61 -11.14
C PHE A 42 2.90 -1.40 -11.87
N LYS A 43 1.67 -1.49 -12.37
CA LYS A 43 0.98 -0.37 -13.03
C LYS A 43 0.69 0.76 -12.05
N ARG A 44 0.26 0.45 -10.83
CA ARG A 44 -0.14 1.46 -9.82
C ARG A 44 1.04 2.15 -9.15
N TYR A 45 2.04 1.38 -8.71
CA TYR A 45 3.12 1.90 -7.86
C TYR A 45 4.48 1.99 -8.57
N GLY A 46 4.56 1.50 -9.81
CA GLY A 46 5.79 1.45 -10.59
C GLY A 46 6.64 0.23 -10.25
N ARG A 47 7.07 -0.51 -11.27
CA ARG A 47 7.83 -1.77 -11.14
C ARG A 47 9.03 -1.66 -10.20
N LYS A 48 9.88 -0.64 -10.38
CA LYS A 48 11.09 -0.43 -9.58
C LYS A 48 10.77 -0.27 -8.09
N ASN A 49 9.69 0.45 -7.75
CA ASN A 49 9.29 0.65 -6.36
C ASN A 49 8.79 -0.67 -5.75
N VAL A 50 7.93 -1.40 -6.47
CA VAL A 50 7.38 -2.67 -5.99
C VAL A 50 8.50 -3.70 -5.76
N GLU A 51 9.40 -3.88 -6.73
CA GLU A 51 10.53 -4.80 -6.60
C GLU A 51 11.47 -4.38 -5.46
N HIS A 52 11.70 -3.08 -5.28
CA HIS A 52 12.50 -2.55 -4.17
C HIS A 52 11.86 -2.85 -2.81
N TRP A 53 10.56 -2.63 -2.64
CA TRP A 53 9.86 -2.90 -1.38
C TRP A 53 9.78 -4.39 -1.04
N ILE A 54 9.67 -5.24 -2.06
CA ILE A 54 9.77 -6.69 -1.91
C ILE A 54 11.18 -7.07 -1.45
N ALA A 55 12.23 -6.51 -2.06
CA ALA A 55 13.61 -6.78 -1.68
C ALA A 55 13.93 -6.32 -0.25
N LEU A 56 13.28 -5.26 0.23
CA LEU A 56 13.38 -4.80 1.62
C LEU A 56 12.54 -5.61 2.61
N GLY A 57 11.69 -6.53 2.14
CA GLY A 57 10.79 -7.31 3.00
C GLY A 57 9.62 -6.50 3.60
N ILE A 58 9.36 -5.29 3.09
CA ILE A 58 8.24 -4.43 3.55
C ILE A 58 6.94 -4.79 2.83
N VAL A 59 7.05 -5.41 1.65
CA VAL A 59 5.92 -5.96 0.90
C VAL A 59 6.16 -7.44 0.65
N THR A 60 5.23 -8.30 1.06
CA THR A 60 5.40 -9.76 0.98
C THR A 60 4.60 -10.35 -0.18
N PRO A 61 5.25 -10.75 -1.29
CA PRO A 61 4.55 -11.42 -2.38
C PRO A 61 4.22 -12.87 -1.98
N ARG A 62 2.94 -13.25 -2.06
CA ARG A 62 2.48 -14.62 -1.84
C ARG A 62 2.26 -15.29 -3.20
N LYS A 63 2.90 -16.45 -3.42
CA LYS A 63 2.69 -17.24 -4.65
C LYS A 63 1.46 -18.13 -4.49
N ASP A 64 0.66 -18.23 -5.55
CA ASP A 64 -0.40 -19.23 -5.62
C ASP A 64 0.21 -20.55 -6.12
N GLY A 65 0.62 -21.43 -5.20
CA GLY A 65 1.15 -22.77 -5.50
C GLY A 65 2.55 -22.81 -6.16
N ASP A 66 3.05 -24.03 -6.36
CA ASP A 66 4.45 -24.28 -6.76
C ASP A 66 4.73 -24.02 -8.24
N HIS A 67 3.69 -24.01 -9.09
CA HIS A 67 3.81 -23.90 -10.54
C HIS A 67 3.16 -22.65 -11.15
N SER A 68 2.68 -21.70 -10.34
CA SER A 68 2.11 -20.46 -10.88
C SER A 68 3.05 -19.27 -10.74
N ALA A 69 3.13 -18.48 -11.81
CA ALA A 69 3.76 -17.16 -11.80
C ALA A 69 2.86 -16.07 -11.16
N ALA A 70 1.67 -16.46 -10.65
CA ALA A 70 0.72 -15.54 -10.06
C ALA A 70 1.15 -15.23 -8.62
N TRP A 71 1.61 -13.99 -8.42
CA TRP A 71 1.91 -13.47 -7.09
C TRP A 71 0.79 -12.52 -6.67
N ARG A 72 0.34 -12.68 -5.43
CA ARG A 72 -0.61 -11.84 -4.74
C ARG A 72 0.16 -10.97 -3.75
N ILE A 73 0.02 -9.67 -3.88
CA ILE A 73 0.54 -8.69 -2.91
C ILE A 73 -0.63 -8.24 -2.07
N ASP A 74 -0.49 -8.23 -0.75
CA ASP A 74 -1.53 -7.68 0.13
C ASP A 74 -1.78 -6.20 -0.23
N ARG A 75 -3.05 -5.86 -0.47
CA ARG A 75 -3.42 -4.51 -0.91
C ARG A 75 -3.07 -3.47 0.14
N MET A 76 -3.29 -3.78 1.41
CA MET A 76 -3.10 -2.81 2.49
C MET A 76 -1.63 -2.62 2.81
N GLU A 77 -0.82 -3.68 2.72
CA GLU A 77 0.64 -3.61 2.88
C GLU A 77 1.27 -2.61 1.90
N ILE A 78 1.01 -2.77 0.59
CA ILE A 78 1.59 -1.89 -0.43
C ILE A 78 1.00 -0.47 -0.43
N GLU A 79 -0.30 -0.31 -0.14
CA GLU A 79 -0.93 1.00 0.03
C GLU A 79 -0.32 1.76 1.22
N ALA A 80 -0.10 1.08 2.34
CA ALA A 80 0.52 1.68 3.52
C ALA A 80 1.93 2.19 3.19
N VAL A 81 2.77 1.37 2.54
CA VAL A 81 4.13 1.79 2.15
C VAL A 81 4.09 3.01 1.21
N SER A 82 3.19 3.02 0.22
CA SER A 82 3.06 4.14 -0.70
C SER A 82 2.64 5.42 0.02
N LYS A 83 1.57 5.35 0.83
CA LYS A 83 1.02 6.50 1.55
C LYS A 83 1.98 7.02 2.63
N SER A 84 2.70 6.15 3.34
CA SER A 84 3.75 6.57 4.27
C SER A 84 4.87 7.30 3.56
N ARG A 85 5.30 6.83 2.38
CA ARG A 85 6.33 7.49 1.57
C ARG A 85 5.86 8.84 1.02
N GLU A 86 4.59 8.96 0.64
CA GLU A 86 3.99 10.24 0.25
C GLU A 86 3.89 11.19 1.42
N ALA A 87 3.43 10.72 2.59
CA ALA A 87 3.34 11.50 3.82
C ALA A 87 4.71 12.08 4.24
N MET A 88 5.77 11.26 4.18
CA MET A 88 7.14 11.70 4.49
C MET A 88 7.67 12.82 3.57
N ARG A 89 7.04 13.12 2.44
CA ARG A 89 7.42 14.28 1.61
C ARG A 89 6.93 15.59 2.18
N TYR A 90 5.89 15.53 3.01
CA TYR A 90 5.21 16.70 3.54
C TYR A 90 5.49 16.88 5.03
N LEU A 91 5.98 15.86 5.73
CA LEU A 91 6.41 15.89 7.14
C LEU A 91 7.87 16.31 7.26
#